data_AF-A0A7J7CCJ0-F1
#
_entry.id   AF-A0A7J7CCJ0-F1
#
_cell.length_a   1.000
_cell.length_b   1.000
_cell.length_c   1.000
_cell.angle_alpha   90.00
_cell.angle_beta   90.00
_cell.angle_gamma   90.00
#
_symmetry.space_group_name_H-M   'P 1'
#
loop_
_entity.id
_entity.type
_entity.pdbx_description
1 polymer ?
#
loop_
_entity_poly.entity_id
_entity_poly.type
_entity_poly.pdbx_seq_one_letter_code
_entity_poly.pdbx_strand_id
1 'polypeptide(L)'
;MARIRRGHQKIEIKKMTNEKNLLVTFSKRRFGIFKKASELSTLCNVDVAVLVFSPGKKVFSFGNKSVDSVIQRFVNGAPPISSGPTGLIQAYRHTNIRRGLNAQLMQTSQGLGFDNSTTKYIMNKDGP
;
A
#
# COMPACT_ATOMS: atom_id res chain seq x y z
N MET A 1 -37.20 7.72 25.54
CA MET A 1 -36.29 8.58 24.73
C MET A 1 -36.00 7.89 23.41
N ALA A 2 -36.47 8.44 22.28
CA ALA A 2 -36.28 7.85 20.96
C ALA A 2 -34.83 8.07 20.46
N ARG A 3 -34.25 7.06 19.81
CA ARG A 3 -32.87 7.09 19.34
C ARG A 3 -32.72 8.01 18.12
N ILE A 4 -31.97 9.10 18.29
CA ILE A 4 -31.85 10.23 17.33
C ILE A 4 -31.10 9.87 16.03
N ARG A 5 -30.28 8.80 16.02
CA ARG A 5 -29.50 8.40 14.83
C ARG A 5 -29.67 6.94 14.47
N ARG A 6 -29.96 6.71 13.17
CA ARG A 6 -29.80 5.40 12.53
C ARG A 6 -28.35 4.96 12.77
N GLY A 7 -28.17 3.80 13.41
CA GLY A 7 -26.85 3.26 13.74
C GLY A 7 -26.04 2.84 12.52
N HIS A 8 -24.98 2.06 12.73
CA HIS A 8 -24.26 1.45 11.63
C HIS A 8 -25.24 0.65 10.75
N GLN A 9 -25.36 1.03 9.49
CA GLN A 9 -26.16 0.33 8.50
C GLN A 9 -25.24 -0.53 7.65
N LYS A 10 -25.67 -1.76 7.36
CA LYS A 10 -24.99 -2.61 6.37
C LYS A 10 -25.08 -1.92 5.00
N ILE A 11 -23.96 -1.87 4.31
CA ILE A 11 -23.87 -1.36 2.94
C ILE A 11 -23.22 -2.42 2.06
N GLU A 12 -23.54 -2.40 0.77
CA GLU A 12 -22.96 -3.29 -0.22
C GLU A 12 -21.47 -2.92 -0.48
N ILE A 13 -20.63 -3.93 -0.70
CA ILE A 13 -19.21 -3.73 -1.04
C ILE A 13 -19.10 -3.48 -2.55
N LYS A 14 -19.52 -2.29 -2.96
CA LYS A 14 -19.38 -1.76 -4.33
C LYS A 14 -18.98 -0.30 -4.31
N LYS A 15 -18.60 0.24 -5.47
CA LYS A 15 -18.31 1.67 -5.61
C LYS A 15 -19.53 2.51 -5.22
N MET A 16 -19.37 3.43 -4.28
CA MET A 16 -20.44 4.34 -3.87
C MET A 16 -20.64 5.42 -4.93
N THR A 17 -21.91 5.64 -5.31
CA THR A 17 -22.29 6.67 -6.30
C THR A 17 -22.42 8.05 -5.68
N ASN A 18 -22.93 8.13 -4.44
CA ASN A 18 -23.05 9.39 -3.72
C ASN A 18 -21.67 9.88 -3.24
N GLU A 19 -21.21 10.99 -3.81
CA GLU A 19 -19.88 11.55 -3.57
C GLU A 19 -19.64 11.97 -2.12
N LYS A 20 -20.62 12.62 -1.46
CA LYS A 20 -20.50 13.02 -0.04
C LYS A 20 -20.30 11.79 0.85
N ASN A 21 -21.11 10.76 0.63
CA ASN A 21 -21.00 9.50 1.37
C ASN A 21 -19.69 8.77 1.07
N LEU A 22 -19.21 8.82 -0.18
CA LEU A 22 -17.92 8.28 -0.58
C LEU A 22 -16.76 8.95 0.16
N LEU A 23 -16.71 10.29 0.20
CA LEU A 23 -15.64 11.05 0.87
C LEU A 23 -15.63 10.83 2.40
N VAL A 24 -16.80 10.79 3.02
CA VAL A 24 -16.94 10.47 4.45
C VAL A 24 -16.50 9.04 4.74
N THR A 25 -16.95 8.09 3.91
CA THR A 25 -16.61 6.67 4.05
C THR A 25 -15.12 6.43 3.84
N PHE A 26 -14.53 7.08 2.82
CA PHE A 26 -13.09 7.06 2.57
C PHE A 26 -12.33 7.50 3.82
N SER A 27 -12.70 8.66 4.38
CA SER A 27 -12.00 9.22 5.55
C SER A 27 -12.08 8.29 6.76
N LYS A 28 -13.28 7.74 7.05
CA LYS A 28 -13.49 6.82 8.17
C LYS A 28 -12.77 5.49 7.97
N ARG A 29 -12.87 4.88 6.78
CA ARG A 29 -12.23 3.59 6.49
C ARG A 29 -10.72 3.71 6.45
N ARG A 30 -10.17 4.76 5.84
CA ARG A 30 -8.73 5.04 5.83
C ARG A 30 -8.18 5.14 7.26
N PHE A 31 -8.85 5.91 8.12
CA PHE A 31 -8.46 6.01 9.53
C PHE A 31 -8.54 4.65 10.25
N GLY A 32 -9.63 3.90 10.06
CA GLY A 32 -9.78 2.57 10.64
C GLY A 32 -8.71 1.58 10.20
N ILE A 33 -8.35 1.58 8.90
CA ILE A 33 -7.29 0.75 8.34
C ILE A 33 -5.93 1.15 8.95
N PHE A 34 -5.63 2.45 9.07
CA PHE A 34 -4.38 2.91 9.68
C PHE A 34 -4.27 2.47 11.13
N LYS A 35 -5.37 2.57 11.90
CA LYS A 35 -5.40 2.07 13.27
C LYS A 35 -5.11 0.56 13.33
N LYS A 36 -5.73 -0.23 12.44
CA LYS A 36 -5.48 -1.67 12.37
C LYS A 36 -4.06 -2.03 11.95
N ALA A 37 -3.49 -1.30 11.00
CA ALA A 37 -2.09 -1.49 10.61
C ALA A 37 -1.14 -1.15 11.77
N SER A 38 -1.43 -0.10 12.54
CA SER A 38 -0.68 0.26 13.75
C SER A 38 -0.77 -0.82 14.83
N GLU A 39 -1.98 -1.29 15.15
CA GLU A 39 -2.22 -2.39 16.10
C GLU A 39 -1.44 -3.64 15.66
N LEU A 40 -1.57 -4.06 14.39
CA LEU A 40 -0.87 -5.23 13.85
C LEU A 40 0.65 -5.10 13.94
N SER A 41 1.19 -3.95 13.53
CA SER A 41 2.63 -3.70 13.56
C SER A 41 3.20 -3.76 14.98
N THR A 42 2.43 -3.30 15.97
CA THR A 42 2.82 -3.31 17.39
C THR A 42 2.73 -4.71 17.97
N LEU A 43 1.61 -5.41 17.77
CA LEU A 43 1.36 -6.72 18.37
C LEU A 43 2.28 -7.81 17.84
N CYS A 44 2.59 -7.76 16.54
CA CYS A 44 3.39 -8.80 15.89
C CYS A 44 4.85 -8.37 15.67
N ASN A 45 5.22 -7.15 16.06
CA ASN A 45 6.53 -6.56 15.81
C ASN A 45 6.97 -6.68 14.34
N VAL A 46 6.04 -6.37 13.42
CA VAL A 46 6.25 -6.46 11.97
C VAL A 46 6.32 -5.08 11.33
N ASP A 47 7.14 -4.96 10.29
CA ASP A 47 7.15 -3.76 9.45
C ASP A 47 5.97 -3.80 8.47
N VAL A 48 5.12 -2.77 8.49
CA VAL A 48 3.91 -2.66 7.66
C VAL A 48 3.88 -1.30 6.99
N ALA A 49 3.50 -1.25 5.72
CA ALA A 49 3.17 0.00 5.02
C ALA A 49 1.79 -0.12 4.36
N VAL A 50 1.01 0.96 4.44
CA VAL A 50 -0.30 1.10 3.78
C VAL A 50 -0.28 2.39 2.98
N LEU A 51 -0.63 2.31 1.70
CA LEU A 51 -0.81 3.45 0.82
C LEU A 51 -2.25 3.50 0.30
N VAL A 52 -2.87 4.66 0.36
CA VAL A 52 -4.28 4.86 -0.03
C VAL A 52 -4.40 6.13 -0.87
N PHE A 53 -4.94 6.00 -2.08
CA PHE A 53 -5.28 7.12 -2.95
C PHE A 53 -6.73 7.54 -2.71
N SER A 54 -6.94 8.83 -2.45
CA SER A 54 -8.28 9.39 -2.35
C SER A 54 -8.93 9.57 -3.73
N PRO A 55 -10.27 9.66 -3.79
CA PRO A 55 -10.96 10.05 -5.03
C PRO A 55 -10.44 11.36 -5.63
N GLY A 56 -9.94 12.28 -4.80
CA GLY A 56 -9.29 13.53 -5.21
C GLY A 56 -7.80 13.39 -5.57
N LYS A 57 -7.32 12.18 -5.89
CA LYS A 57 -5.93 11.87 -6.29
C LYS A 57 -4.85 12.23 -5.26
N LYS A 58 -5.22 12.49 -4.01
CA LYS A 58 -4.26 12.70 -2.91
C LYS A 58 -3.85 11.36 -2.30
N VAL A 59 -2.56 11.20 -2.06
CA VAL A 59 -1.97 10.02 -1.39
C VAL A 59 -1.99 10.22 0.11
N PHE A 60 -2.35 9.15 0.82
CA PHE A 60 -2.23 9.04 2.27
C PHE A 60 -1.48 7.76 2.59
N SER A 61 -0.58 7.79 3.57
CA SER A 61 0.21 6.62 3.94
C SER A 61 0.29 6.44 5.46
N PHE A 62 0.56 5.19 5.84
CA PHE A 62 0.95 4.77 7.18
C PHE A 62 2.13 3.80 7.03
N GLY A 63 3.16 3.94 7.87
CA GLY A 63 4.29 3.01 7.91
C GLY A 63 4.78 2.81 9.33
N ASN A 64 5.03 1.56 9.72
CA ASN A 64 5.80 1.29 10.93
C ASN A 64 7.27 1.65 10.66
N LYS A 65 7.87 2.52 11.48
CA LYS A 65 9.19 3.17 11.29
C LYS A 65 9.24 4.14 10.10
N SER A 66 9.07 3.64 8.88
CA SER A 66 9.05 4.44 7.64
C SER A 66 8.39 3.67 6.50
N VAL A 67 7.51 4.34 5.75
CA VAL A 67 6.89 3.80 4.53
C VAL A 67 7.97 3.49 3.48
N ASP A 68 8.94 4.40 3.33
CA ASP A 68 9.98 4.28 2.31
C ASP A 68 10.87 3.07 2.57
N SER A 69 11.24 2.80 3.82
CA SER A 69 12.05 1.63 4.17
C SER A 69 11.33 0.31 3.86
N VAL A 70 10.02 0.24 4.11
CA VAL A 70 9.22 -0.95 3.79
C VAL A 70 9.13 -1.15 2.28
N ILE A 71 8.89 -0.07 1.52
CA ILE A 71 8.83 -0.12 0.06
C ILE A 71 10.18 -0.50 -0.53
N GLN A 72 11.28 0.11 -0.07
CA GLN A 72 12.62 -0.21 -0.55
C GLN A 72 12.95 -1.68 -0.30
N ARG A 73 12.68 -2.22 0.89
CA ARG A 73 12.86 -3.66 1.17
C ARG A 73 11.99 -4.52 0.26
N PHE A 74 10.76 -4.10 -0.03
CA PHE A 74 9.89 -4.80 -0.96
C PHE A 74 10.46 -4.79 -2.38
N VAL A 75 10.88 -3.63 -2.90
CA VAL A 75 11.41 -3.42 -4.26
C VAL A 75 12.77 -4.09 -4.47
N ASN A 76 13.68 -3.96 -3.51
CA ASN A 76 15.02 -4.54 -3.56
C ASN A 76 15.01 -6.05 -3.28
N GLY A 77 13.88 -6.56 -2.76
CA GLY A 77 13.76 -7.93 -2.29
C GLY A 77 14.27 -8.02 -0.86
N ALA A 78 13.49 -8.67 0.01
CA ALA A 78 14.02 -9.02 1.32
C ALA A 78 15.25 -9.92 1.11
N PRO A 79 16.34 -9.74 1.87
CA PRO A 79 17.36 -10.77 1.95
C PRO A 79 16.67 -12.08 2.35
N PRO A 80 17.02 -13.21 1.72
CA PRO A 80 16.39 -14.50 2.01
C PRO A 80 16.51 -14.79 3.51
N ILE A 81 15.40 -15.20 4.13
CA ILE A 81 15.34 -15.54 5.57
C ILE A 81 16.16 -16.82 5.87
N SER A 82 16.65 -17.55 4.86
CA SER A 82 17.47 -18.74 5.08
C SER A 82 18.95 -18.39 5.22
N SER A 83 19.46 -18.48 6.44
CA SER A 83 20.87 -18.36 6.84
C SER A 83 21.76 -19.54 6.38
N GLY A 84 21.55 -20.04 5.16
CA GLY A 84 22.31 -21.17 4.60
C GLY A 84 22.69 -20.98 3.12
N PRO A 85 23.72 -21.69 2.62
CA PRO A 85 24.25 -21.53 1.26
C PRO A 85 23.21 -21.66 0.14
N THR A 86 22.20 -22.51 0.37
CA THR A 86 21.08 -22.73 -0.56
C THR A 86 20.19 -21.50 -0.72
N GLY A 87 20.11 -20.65 0.31
CA GLY A 87 19.33 -19.42 0.32
C GLY A 87 19.81 -18.36 -0.65
N LEU A 88 21.13 -18.23 -0.80
CA LEU A 88 21.75 -17.27 -1.70
C LEU A 88 21.52 -17.66 -3.17
N ILE A 89 21.63 -18.95 -3.49
CA ILE A 89 21.37 -19.48 -4.83
C ILE A 89 19.88 -19.30 -5.20
N GLN A 90 18.98 -19.57 -4.25
CA GLN A 90 17.54 -19.35 -4.46
C GLN A 90 17.18 -17.87 -4.57
N ALA A 91 17.82 -16.98 -3.80
CA ALA A 91 17.64 -15.53 -3.90
C ALA A 91 18.14 -15.00 -5.24
N TYR A 92 19.32 -15.42 -5.69
CA TYR A 92 19.88 -15.02 -6.98
C TYR A 92 18.99 -15.47 -8.16
N ARG A 93 18.42 -16.67 -8.07
CA ARG A 93 17.42 -17.16 -9.03
C ARG A 93 16.13 -16.34 -8.99
N HIS A 94 15.60 -16.04 -7.81
CA HIS A 94 14.39 -15.23 -7.65
C HIS A 94 14.56 -13.79 -8.13
N THR A 95 15.71 -13.13 -7.87
CA THR A 95 15.95 -11.75 -8.30
C THR A 95 15.93 -11.60 -9.81
N ASN A 96 16.45 -12.60 -10.54
CA ASN A 96 16.49 -12.55 -12.00
C ASN A 96 15.09 -12.72 -12.62
N ILE A 97 14.29 -13.65 -12.08
CA ILE A 97 12.89 -13.84 -12.50
C ILE A 97 12.05 -12.60 -12.17
N ARG A 98 12.26 -12.00 -10.99
CA ARG A 98 11.51 -10.81 -10.55
C ARG A 98 11.86 -9.55 -11.33
N ARG A 99 13.12 -9.36 -11.75
CA ARG A 99 13.50 -8.26 -12.66
C ARG A 99 12.74 -8.33 -13.98
N GLY A 100 12.60 -9.52 -14.56
CA GLY A 100 11.84 -9.74 -15.79
C GLY A 100 10.37 -9.36 -15.62
N LEU A 101 9.70 -9.85 -14.58
CA LEU A 101 8.29 -9.52 -14.31
C LEU A 101 8.07 -8.04 -14.00
N ASN A 102 8.96 -7.40 -13.24
CA ASN A 102 8.84 -5.97 -12.92
C ASN A 102 9.03 -5.08 -14.16
N ALA A 103 9.92 -5.47 -15.09
CA ALA A 103 10.06 -4.77 -16.38
C ALA A 103 8.78 -4.90 -17.23
N GLN A 104 8.13 -6.06 -17.19
CA GLN A 104 6.87 -6.29 -17.90
C GLN A 104 5.70 -5.52 -17.25
N LEU A 105 5.63 -5.46 -15.91
CA LEU A 105 4.65 -4.65 -15.18
C LEU A 105 4.81 -3.15 -15.47
N MET A 106 6.04 -2.65 -15.58
CA MET A 106 6.33 -1.27 -16.00
C MET A 106 5.76 -0.99 -17.40
N GLN A 107 5.95 -1.90 -18.37
CA GLN A 107 5.38 -1.77 -19.72
C GLN A 107 3.85 -1.81 -19.71
N THR A 108 3.23 -2.70 -18.92
CA THR A 108 1.76 -2.80 -18.84
C THR A 108 1.13 -1.59 -18.12
N SER A 109 1.82 -1.03 -17.12
CA SER A 109 1.33 0.15 -16.37
C SER A 109 1.27 1.42 -17.22
N GLN A 110 2.18 1.57 -18.19
CA GLN A 110 2.18 2.66 -19.18
C GLN A 110 0.93 2.62 -20.08
N GLY A 111 0.41 1.42 -20.38
CA GLY A 111 -0.82 1.23 -21.17
C GLY A 111 -2.12 1.46 -20.38
N LEU A 112 -2.06 1.52 -19.05
CA LEU A 112 -3.23 1.67 -18.17
C LEU A 112 -3.45 3.11 -17.67
N GLY A 113 -2.65 4.08 -18.13
CA GLY A 113 -2.87 5.50 -17.86
C GLY A 113 -2.62 5.94 -16.41
N PHE A 114 -1.73 5.29 -15.68
CA PHE A 114 -1.21 5.85 -14.43
C PHE A 114 -0.42 7.13 -14.75
N ASP A 115 -0.80 8.25 -14.13
CA ASP A 115 -0.16 9.52 -14.39
C ASP A 115 1.29 9.55 -13.88
N ASN A 116 2.14 10.29 -14.58
CA ASN A 116 3.56 10.47 -14.25
C ASN A 116 3.78 11.04 -12.84
N SER A 117 2.75 11.61 -12.21
CA SER A 117 2.77 12.03 -10.80
C SER A 117 2.85 10.85 -9.85
N THR A 118 2.17 9.74 -10.13
CA THR A 118 2.19 8.51 -9.32
C THR A 118 3.56 7.83 -9.42
N THR A 119 4.13 7.74 -10.63
CA THR A 119 5.48 7.19 -10.85
C THR A 119 6.57 8.10 -10.28
N LYS A 120 6.44 9.43 -10.37
CA LYS A 120 7.39 10.37 -9.74
C LYS A 120 7.36 10.32 -8.21
N TYR A 121 6.18 10.13 -7.59
CA TYR A 121 6.09 9.94 -6.14
C TYR A 121 6.74 8.64 -5.66
N ILE A 122 6.70 7.60 -6.49
CA ILE A 122 7.29 6.28 -6.21
C ILE A 122 8.80 6.25 -6.52
N MET A 123 9.29 7.12 -7.43
CA MET A 123 10.66 7.06 -7.97
C MET A 123 11.55 8.26 -7.61
N ASN A 124 11.03 9.36 -7.06
CA ASN A 124 11.82 10.55 -6.74
C ASN A 124 11.41 11.16 -5.38
N LYS A 125 12.05 10.69 -4.32
CA LYS A 125 12.37 11.53 -3.17
C LYS A 125 13.83 11.26 -2.81
N ASP A 126 14.73 11.93 -3.51
CA ASP A 126 16.04 12.35 -2.97
C ASP A 126 16.55 13.55 -3.79
N GLY A 127 16.70 14.68 -3.10
CA GLY A 127 17.42 15.88 -3.54
C GLY A 127 16.56 17.12 -3.78
N PRO A 128 17.02 18.34 -3.45
CA PRO A 128 16.31 19.59 -3.77
C PRO A 128 16.02 19.71 -5.26
#